data_AF-A0A6J1MYG3-F1
#
_entry.id   AF-A0A6J1MYG3-F1
#
_cell.length_a   1.000
_cell.length_b   1.000
_cell.length_c   1.000
_cell.angle_alpha   90.00
_cell.angle_beta   90.00
_cell.angle_gamma   90.00
#
_symmetry.space_group_name_H-M   'P 1'
#
loop_
_entity.id
_entity.type
_entity.pdbx_description
1 polymer ?
#
loop_
_entity_poly.entity_id
_entity_poly.type
_entity_poly.pdbx_seq_one_letter_code
_entity_poly.pdbx_strand_id
1 'polypeptide(L)'
;MLMVLFILFLCNHFVRANQSFNYEKVNRYGLGKPIIFKSNFGYAYPEDLSTKKPAMYVRSPYRSVYQGARHKGDDKRVYNKNFLYPPKPSGHHLYCQGVFECKLSHMAVETNGSIPIIFRGGVGYKHFTVIIRAEPFKELTGRVRAYCRQTEASKDGDTFRKIRKYL
;
A
#
# COMPACT_ATOMS: atom_id res chain seq x y z
N MET A 1 -69.30 18.20 13.41
CA MET A 1 -67.94 17.81 13.84
C MET A 1 -67.07 17.22 12.74
N LEU A 2 -67.59 16.32 11.88
CA LEU A 2 -66.80 15.66 10.83
C LEU A 2 -66.15 16.64 9.82
N MET A 3 -66.83 17.72 9.45
CA MET A 3 -66.31 18.78 8.58
C MET A 3 -65.12 19.55 9.19
N VAL A 4 -65.12 19.77 10.50
CA VAL A 4 -64.03 20.51 11.17
C VAL A 4 -62.75 19.66 11.24
N LEU A 5 -62.90 18.36 11.50
CA LEU A 5 -61.78 17.41 11.45
C LEU A 5 -61.19 17.29 10.04
N PHE A 6 -62.03 17.30 9.01
CA PHE A 6 -61.58 17.25 7.62
C PHE A 6 -60.79 18.50 7.22
N ILE A 7 -61.25 19.69 7.64
CA ILE A 7 -60.54 20.95 7.39
C ILE A 7 -59.19 20.98 8.10
N LEU A 8 -59.12 20.54 9.36
CA LEU A 8 -57.86 20.46 10.09
C LEU A 8 -56.87 19.46 9.46
N PHE A 9 -57.38 18.35 8.91
CA PHE A 9 -56.54 17.38 8.20
C PHE A 9 -55.98 17.96 6.89
N LEU A 10 -56.80 18.68 6.11
CA LEU A 10 -56.36 19.37 4.90
C LEU A 10 -55.35 20.48 5.20
N CYS A 11 -55.57 21.27 6.25
CA CYS A 11 -54.63 22.32 6.67
C CYS A 11 -53.26 21.73 7.08
N ASN A 12 -53.24 20.64 7.85
CA ASN A 12 -51.99 19.97 8.22
C ASN A 12 -51.27 19.37 7.01
N HIS A 13 -52.01 18.81 6.05
CA HIS A 13 -51.41 18.26 4.83
C HIS A 13 -50.81 19.36 3.95
N PHE A 14 -51.47 20.53 3.88
CA PHE A 14 -50.97 21.70 3.15
C PHE A 14 -49.70 22.27 3.77
N VAL A 15 -49.66 22.43 5.10
CA VAL A 15 -48.48 22.94 5.81
C VAL A 15 -47.29 22.00 5.64
N ARG A 16 -47.51 20.68 5.73
CA ARG A 16 -46.45 19.66 5.57
C ARG A 16 -45.92 19.59 4.13
N ALA A 17 -46.79 19.70 3.13
CA ALA A 17 -46.40 19.78 1.72
C ALA A 17 -45.62 21.07 1.42
N ASN A 18 -45.96 22.18 2.07
CA ASN A 18 -45.22 23.44 1.93
C ASN A 18 -43.81 23.35 2.53
N GLN A 19 -43.65 22.63 3.65
CA GLN A 19 -42.34 22.40 4.26
C GLN A 19 -41.45 21.50 3.39
N SER A 20 -42.01 20.41 2.81
CA SER A 20 -41.24 19.57 1.88
C SER A 20 -40.87 20.31 0.60
N PHE A 21 -41.78 21.11 0.05
CA PHE A 21 -41.52 21.91 -1.15
C PHE A 21 -40.48 23.01 -0.90
N ASN A 22 -40.54 23.69 0.25
CA ASN A 22 -39.51 24.67 0.63
C ASN A 22 -38.16 24.01 0.91
N TYR A 23 -38.13 22.81 1.50
CA TYR A 23 -36.89 22.04 1.68
C TYR A 23 -36.28 21.60 0.34
N GLU A 24 -37.09 21.13 -0.60
CA GLU A 24 -36.64 20.80 -1.97
C GLU A 24 -36.15 22.05 -2.73
N LYS A 25 -36.83 23.19 -2.56
CA LYS A 25 -36.46 24.46 -3.18
C LYS A 25 -35.15 25.02 -2.62
N VAL A 26 -34.94 24.94 -1.30
CA VAL A 26 -33.70 25.38 -0.65
C VAL A 26 -32.52 24.47 -1.01
N ASN A 27 -32.74 23.15 -1.06
CA ASN A 27 -31.67 22.18 -1.29
C ASN A 27 -31.55 21.67 -2.74
N ARG A 28 -32.33 22.23 -3.69
CA ARG A 28 -32.30 21.96 -5.14
C ARG A 28 -32.38 20.47 -5.52
N TYR A 29 -33.16 19.69 -4.79
CA TYR A 29 -33.54 18.34 -5.18
C TYR A 29 -34.80 18.43 -6.05
N GLY A 30 -34.72 18.08 -7.33
CA GLY A 30 -35.90 18.00 -8.20
C GLY A 30 -36.46 16.60 -8.17
N LEU A 31 -37.74 16.43 -7.79
CA LEU A 31 -38.47 15.14 -7.88
C LEU A 31 -37.65 13.93 -7.36
N GLY A 32 -36.90 14.12 -6.27
CA GLY A 32 -36.08 13.07 -5.65
C GLY A 32 -34.76 12.72 -6.35
N LYS A 33 -34.32 13.48 -7.35
CA LYS A 33 -32.97 13.38 -7.92
C LYS A 33 -32.21 14.69 -7.72
N PRO A 34 -30.92 14.66 -7.33
CA PRO A 34 -30.14 15.89 -7.26
C PRO A 34 -30.13 16.51 -8.65
N ILE A 35 -30.65 17.75 -8.79
CA ILE A 35 -30.48 18.51 -10.02
C ILE A 35 -29.01 18.94 -10.00
N ILE A 36 -28.16 18.16 -10.67
CA ILE A 36 -26.84 18.63 -11.05
C ILE A 36 -27.11 19.73 -12.08
N PHE A 37 -27.14 20.98 -11.60
CA PHE A 37 -27.06 22.13 -12.49
C PHE A 37 -25.75 21.98 -13.25
N LYS A 38 -25.83 21.51 -14.50
CA LYS A 38 -24.79 21.76 -15.50
C LYS A 38 -24.86 23.25 -15.81
N SER A 39 -24.46 24.07 -14.84
CA SER A 39 -24.15 25.44 -15.10
C SER A 39 -22.86 25.43 -15.92
N ASN A 40 -22.85 26.15 -17.02
CA ASN A 40 -21.62 26.53 -17.74
C ASN A 40 -20.70 27.43 -16.88
N PHE A 41 -20.82 27.42 -15.55
CA PHE A 41 -19.78 27.91 -14.67
C PHE A 41 -18.67 26.87 -14.67
N GLY A 42 -17.49 27.27 -15.11
CA GLY A 42 -16.25 26.49 -15.08
C GLY A 42 -15.80 26.16 -13.66
N TYR A 43 -16.64 25.46 -12.91
CA TYR A 43 -16.18 24.71 -11.76
C TYR A 43 -15.32 23.58 -12.28
N ALA A 44 -14.01 23.72 -12.08
CA ALA A 44 -13.09 22.61 -12.21
C ALA A 44 -13.52 21.57 -11.16
N TYR A 45 -14.31 20.58 -11.58
CA TYR A 45 -14.27 19.28 -10.93
C TYR A 45 -12.79 18.91 -10.83
N PRO A 46 -12.29 18.44 -9.66
CA PRO A 46 -10.91 17.99 -9.58
C PRO A 46 -10.71 17.00 -10.73
N GLU A 47 -9.69 17.24 -11.56
CA GLU A 47 -9.37 16.36 -12.68
C GLU A 47 -9.41 14.92 -12.17
N ASP A 48 -10.03 14.02 -12.96
CA ASP A 48 -9.99 12.60 -12.68
C ASP A 48 -8.55 12.24 -12.31
N LEU A 49 -8.37 11.62 -11.14
CA LEU A 49 -7.05 11.22 -10.66
C LEU A 49 -6.34 10.54 -11.82
N SER A 50 -5.24 11.15 -12.29
CA SER A 50 -4.48 10.65 -13.43
C SER A 50 -4.15 9.18 -13.21
N THR A 51 -4.97 8.28 -13.76
CA THR A 51 -4.63 6.89 -13.94
C THR A 51 -3.63 6.89 -15.07
N LYS A 52 -2.39 7.33 -14.76
CA LYS A 52 -1.24 7.11 -15.60
C LYS A 52 -1.33 5.63 -16.00
N LYS A 53 -1.40 5.37 -17.31
CA LYS A 53 -1.20 4.02 -17.85
C LYS A 53 -0.05 3.41 -17.05
N PRO A 54 -0.16 2.15 -16.55
CA PRO A 54 0.86 1.56 -15.72
C PRO A 54 2.20 1.84 -16.38
N ALA A 55 3.09 2.54 -15.64
CA ALA A 55 4.34 3.01 -16.21
C ALA A 55 4.99 1.86 -16.98
N MET A 56 5.38 2.13 -18.23
CA MET A 56 6.13 1.17 -19.04
C MET A 56 7.20 0.57 -18.15
N TYR A 57 7.14 -0.74 -17.95
CA TYR A 57 7.99 -1.40 -16.97
C TYR A 57 9.45 -1.18 -17.34
N VAL A 58 10.12 -0.30 -16.60
CA VAL A 58 11.53 -0.01 -16.81
C VAL A 58 12.32 -1.10 -16.13
N ARG A 59 13.04 -1.89 -16.94
CA ARG A 59 13.97 -2.90 -16.43
C ARG A 59 15.03 -2.21 -15.58
N SER A 60 15.26 -2.72 -14.37
CA SER A 60 16.36 -2.22 -13.52
C SER A 60 17.67 -2.38 -14.30
N PRO A 61 18.44 -1.30 -14.54
CA PRO A 61 19.72 -1.41 -15.22
C PRO A 61 20.76 -2.10 -14.30
N TYR A 62 20.53 -2.10 -12.99
CA TYR A 62 21.49 -2.55 -12.00
C TYR A 62 21.44 -4.06 -11.77
N ARG A 63 22.62 -4.67 -11.66
CA ARG A 63 22.81 -6.08 -11.25
C ARG A 63 22.77 -6.28 -9.74
N SER A 64 22.96 -5.20 -9.00
CA SER A 64 22.90 -5.20 -7.56
C SER A 64 22.21 -3.94 -7.07
N VAL A 65 21.40 -4.10 -6.03
CA VAL A 65 20.69 -3.00 -5.38
C VAL A 65 21.06 -3.04 -3.90
N TYR A 66 21.52 -1.89 -3.42
CA TYR A 66 21.88 -1.68 -2.04
C TYR A 66 20.95 -0.65 -1.43
N GLN A 67 20.52 -0.89 -0.20
CA GLN A 67 19.76 0.07 0.59
C GLN A 67 20.48 0.30 1.91
N GLY A 68 20.52 1.55 2.36
CA GLY A 68 21.14 1.94 3.63
C GLY A 68 22.66 2.02 3.60
N ALA A 69 23.24 2.34 4.75
CA ALA A 69 24.67 2.51 4.94
C ALA A 69 25.23 1.39 5.81
N ARG A 70 26.35 0.81 5.36
CA ARG A 70 27.10 -0.17 6.12
C ARG A 70 27.90 0.52 7.22
N HIS A 71 27.77 0.02 8.44
CA HIS A 71 28.55 0.41 9.60
C HIS A 71 29.54 -0.71 9.91
N LYS A 72 30.82 -0.47 9.61
CA LYS A 72 31.89 -1.47 9.84
C LYS A 72 31.97 -1.77 11.34
N GLY A 73 31.97 -3.05 11.70
CA GLY A 73 32.09 -3.53 13.08
C GLY A 73 30.76 -3.69 13.82
N ASP A 74 29.72 -2.93 13.47
CA ASP A 74 28.44 -2.92 14.20
C ASP A 74 27.33 -3.75 13.53
N ASP A 75 27.46 -4.08 12.24
CA ASP A 75 26.38 -4.72 11.49
C ASP A 75 26.37 -6.25 11.65
N LYS A 76 25.29 -6.77 12.21
CA LYS A 76 24.99 -8.20 12.31
C LYS A 76 24.08 -8.64 11.16
N ARG A 77 24.49 -9.66 10.41
CA ARG A 77 23.66 -10.26 9.36
C ARG A 77 22.50 -11.03 9.99
N VAL A 78 21.27 -10.67 9.63
CA VAL A 78 20.04 -11.30 10.13
C VAL A 78 19.31 -12.11 9.06
N TYR A 79 19.58 -11.84 7.78
CA TYR A 79 19.04 -12.60 6.66
C TYR A 79 20.11 -12.87 5.61
N ASN A 80 20.11 -14.08 5.07
CA ASN A 80 21.01 -14.50 4.01
C ASN A 80 20.37 -15.61 3.18
N LYS A 81 19.82 -15.26 2.01
CA LYS A 81 19.26 -16.23 1.06
C LYS A 81 20.03 -16.16 -0.24
N ASN A 82 20.69 -17.26 -0.57
CA ASN A 82 21.23 -17.50 -1.90
C ASN A 82 20.14 -18.18 -2.75
N PHE A 83 20.14 -17.92 -4.04
CA PHE A 83 19.25 -18.60 -4.97
C PHE A 83 19.95 -18.87 -6.30
N LEU A 84 19.64 -20.04 -6.85
CA LEU A 84 20.15 -20.55 -8.11
C LEU A 84 19.01 -21.33 -8.75
N TYR A 85 18.39 -20.76 -9.77
CA TYR A 85 17.28 -21.37 -10.49
C TYR A 85 17.63 -21.51 -11.97
N PRO A 86 17.50 -22.72 -12.53
CA PRO A 86 17.75 -22.95 -13.95
C PRO A 86 16.69 -22.23 -14.80
N PRO A 87 16.98 -21.94 -16.08
CA PRO A 87 16.04 -21.25 -16.98
C PRO A 87 14.64 -21.88 -17.01
N LYS A 88 13.60 -21.05 -16.91
CA LYS A 88 12.19 -21.48 -16.99
C LYS A 88 11.42 -20.76 -18.11
N PRO A 89 10.57 -21.45 -18.90
CA PRO A 89 9.79 -20.83 -19.97
C PRO A 89 8.82 -19.72 -19.53
N SER A 90 8.32 -19.78 -18.29
CA SER A 90 7.46 -18.72 -17.71
C SER A 90 8.24 -17.60 -17.03
N GLY A 91 9.58 -17.67 -17.02
CA GLY A 91 10.44 -16.80 -16.23
C GLY A 91 10.45 -17.19 -14.75
N HIS A 92 11.00 -16.32 -13.93
CA HIS A 92 11.09 -16.54 -12.48
C HIS A 92 10.44 -15.42 -11.71
N HIS A 93 9.76 -15.81 -10.62
CA HIS A 93 9.21 -14.88 -9.65
C HIS A 93 9.61 -15.35 -8.26
N LEU A 94 10.56 -14.64 -7.65
CA LEU A 94 11.07 -14.97 -6.33
C LEU A 94 10.60 -13.93 -5.33
N TYR A 95 10.00 -14.43 -4.24
CA TYR A 95 9.64 -13.65 -3.08
C TYR A 95 10.60 -13.96 -1.93
N CYS A 96 11.27 -12.94 -1.43
CA CYS A 96 12.11 -12.98 -0.25
C CYS A 96 11.49 -12.05 0.79
N GLN A 97 11.05 -12.60 1.91
CA GLN A 97 10.44 -11.81 2.98
C GLN A 97 11.08 -12.17 4.31
N GLY A 98 11.09 -11.21 5.24
CA GLY A 98 11.58 -11.43 6.59
C GLY A 98 11.00 -10.40 7.54
N VAL A 99 10.74 -10.85 8.77
CA VAL A 99 10.35 -10.02 9.91
C VAL A 99 11.37 -10.28 11.01
N PHE A 100 11.90 -9.23 11.62
CA PHE A 100 13.03 -9.25 12.53
C PHE A 100 12.70 -8.45 13.79
N GLU A 101 13.39 -8.76 14.88
CA GLU A 101 13.22 -8.02 16.15
C GLU A 101 13.90 -6.64 16.10
N CYS A 102 14.89 -6.46 15.23
CA CYS A 102 15.68 -5.24 15.07
C CYS A 102 15.30 -4.50 13.78
N LYS A 103 15.55 -3.18 13.75
CA LYS A 103 15.46 -2.41 12.50
C LYS A 103 16.65 -2.75 11.61
N LEU A 104 16.38 -2.90 10.32
CA LEU A 104 17.40 -3.21 9.33
C LEU A 104 18.28 -1.97 9.10
N SER A 105 19.59 -2.12 9.21
CA SER A 105 20.58 -1.04 8.98
C SER A 105 20.93 -0.91 7.51
N HIS A 106 21.17 -2.04 6.84
CA HIS A 106 21.41 -2.07 5.40
C HIS A 106 20.98 -3.42 4.78
N MET A 107 20.73 -3.38 3.48
CA MET A 107 20.35 -4.54 2.68
C MET A 107 21.10 -4.55 1.36
N ALA A 108 21.35 -5.76 0.85
CA ALA A 108 21.99 -5.99 -0.42
C ALA A 108 21.25 -7.10 -1.18
N VAL A 109 20.85 -6.80 -2.41
CA VAL A 109 20.31 -7.78 -3.36
C VAL A 109 21.23 -7.80 -4.56
N GLU A 110 21.78 -8.97 -4.88
CA GLU A 110 22.69 -9.19 -6.00
C GLU A 110 22.06 -10.22 -6.92
N THR A 111 22.11 -9.97 -8.22
CA THR A 111 21.62 -10.87 -9.27
C THR A 111 22.64 -10.98 -10.40
N ASN A 112 22.59 -12.08 -11.17
CA ASN A 112 23.48 -12.30 -12.33
C ASN A 112 23.29 -11.31 -13.49
N GLY A 113 22.15 -10.63 -13.58
CA GLY A 113 21.86 -9.67 -14.65
C GLY A 113 21.06 -8.47 -14.17
N SER A 114 20.68 -7.63 -15.13
CA SER A 114 19.79 -6.48 -14.95
C SER A 114 18.36 -6.99 -14.68
N ILE A 115 18.15 -7.64 -13.53
CA ILE A 115 16.88 -8.26 -13.18
C ILE A 115 16.10 -7.25 -12.31
N PRO A 116 14.84 -6.98 -12.65
CA PRO A 116 14.03 -6.07 -11.87
C PRO A 116 13.79 -6.60 -10.45
N ILE A 117 14.02 -5.71 -9.49
CA ILE A 117 13.90 -5.97 -8.06
C ILE A 117 12.99 -4.90 -7.47
N ILE A 118 11.95 -5.33 -6.76
CA ILE A 118 11.02 -4.44 -6.08
C ILE A 118 11.19 -4.64 -4.58
N PHE A 119 11.35 -3.55 -3.85
CA PHE A 119 11.45 -3.53 -2.39
C PHE A 119 10.16 -3.00 -1.76
N ARG A 120 9.75 -3.62 -0.66
CA ARG A 120 8.74 -3.10 0.28
C ARG A 120 9.29 -3.24 1.69
N GLY A 121 9.25 -2.16 2.47
CA GLY A 121 9.98 -2.09 3.74
C GLY A 121 11.49 -2.04 3.50
N GLY A 122 12.26 -2.73 4.34
CA GLY A 122 13.72 -2.77 4.24
C GLY A 122 14.40 -1.92 5.29
N VAL A 123 15.38 -1.11 4.89
CA VAL A 123 16.18 -0.30 5.82
C VAL A 123 15.31 0.65 6.63
N GLY A 124 15.55 0.72 7.94
CA GLY A 124 14.75 1.47 8.91
C GLY A 124 13.51 0.74 9.42
N TYR A 125 13.10 -0.35 8.75
CA TYR A 125 11.96 -1.17 9.15
C TYR A 125 12.43 -2.47 9.83
N LYS A 126 11.54 -3.07 10.63
CA LYS A 126 11.71 -4.40 11.22
C LYS A 126 11.33 -5.54 10.25
N HIS A 127 10.97 -5.22 9.02
CA HIS A 127 10.57 -6.21 8.02
C HIS A 127 11.01 -5.78 6.62
N PHE A 128 11.10 -6.74 5.72
CA PHE A 128 11.24 -6.47 4.29
C PHE A 128 10.47 -7.48 3.46
N THR A 129 10.13 -7.07 2.24
CA THR A 129 9.75 -7.95 1.14
C THR A 129 10.51 -7.50 -0.10
N VAL A 130 11.23 -8.44 -0.71
CA VAL A 130 11.96 -8.29 -1.95
C VAL A 130 11.33 -9.21 -2.97
N ILE A 131 10.94 -8.64 -4.10
CA ILE A 131 10.32 -9.34 -5.22
C ILE A 131 11.30 -9.25 -6.39
N ILE A 132 11.77 -10.40 -6.88
CA ILE A 132 12.72 -10.50 -7.99
C ILE A 132 12.02 -11.19 -9.16
N ARG A 133 12.04 -10.56 -10.34
CA ARG A 133 11.33 -11.03 -11.54
C ARG A 133 12.28 -11.21 -12.71
N ALA A 134 12.65 -12.46 -13.02
CA ALA A 134 13.48 -12.77 -14.18
C ALA A 134 12.61 -13.14 -15.39
N GLU A 135 13.13 -12.81 -16.57
CA GLU A 135 12.50 -13.09 -17.85
C GLU A 135 12.45 -14.60 -18.18
N PRO A 136 11.52 -15.02 -19.05
CA PRO A 136 11.52 -16.35 -19.66
C PRO A 136 12.88 -16.80 -20.17
N PHE A 137 13.18 -18.08 -19.99
CA PHE A 137 14.39 -18.75 -20.48
C PHE A 137 15.70 -18.15 -20.00
N LYS A 138 15.68 -17.31 -18.96
CA LYS A 138 16.87 -16.80 -18.29
C LYS A 138 17.06 -17.50 -16.95
N GLU A 139 18.31 -17.81 -16.64
CA GLU A 139 18.71 -18.28 -15.33
C GLU A 139 18.55 -17.17 -14.29
N LEU A 140 18.03 -17.49 -13.11
CA LEU A 140 17.95 -16.57 -11.98
C LEU A 140 18.92 -17.01 -10.89
N THR A 141 20.04 -16.28 -10.76
CA THR A 141 21.01 -16.51 -9.68
C THR A 141 21.32 -15.24 -8.93
N GLY A 142 21.64 -15.39 -7.66
CA GLY A 142 21.91 -14.23 -6.83
C GLY A 142 21.78 -14.48 -5.34
N ARG A 143 21.69 -13.38 -4.61
CA ARG A 143 21.74 -13.36 -3.16
C ARG A 143 20.99 -12.16 -2.58
N VAL A 144 20.21 -12.41 -1.53
CA VAL A 144 19.57 -11.38 -0.70
C VAL A 144 20.16 -11.42 0.69
N ARG A 145 20.66 -10.28 1.16
CA ARG A 145 21.21 -10.11 2.52
C ARG A 145 20.56 -8.94 3.22
N ALA A 146 20.26 -9.12 4.50
CA ALA A 146 19.81 -8.05 5.36
C ALA A 146 20.60 -8.06 6.67
N TYR A 147 20.83 -6.87 7.20
CA TYR A 147 21.67 -6.64 8.36
C TYR A 147 20.92 -5.73 9.33
N CYS A 148 21.15 -5.96 10.62
CA CYS A 148 20.74 -5.07 11.70
C CYS A 148 21.98 -4.50 12.39
N ARG A 149 21.81 -3.38 13.08
CA ARG A 149 22.84 -2.88 13.99
C ARG A 149 22.84 -3.70 15.28
N GLN A 150 24.01 -4.13 15.72
CA GLN A 150 24.18 -5.01 16.89
C GLN A 150 23.71 -4.36 18.19
N THR A 151 23.84 -3.03 18.31
CA THR A 151 23.33 -2.26 19.46
C THR A 151 21.82 -2.28 19.61
N GLU A 152 21.06 -2.44 18.51
CA GLU A 152 19.60 -2.52 18.56
C GLU A 152 19.10 -3.96 18.76
N ALA A 153 19.79 -4.96 18.21
CA ALA A 153 19.42 -6.37 18.36
C ALA A 153 19.55 -6.89 19.81
N SER A 154 20.39 -6.24 20.63
CA SER A 154 20.59 -6.61 22.04
C SER A 154 19.48 -6.13 22.98
N LYS A 155 18.71 -5.10 22.61
CA LYS A 155 17.72 -4.49 23.51
C LYS A 155 16.34 -5.17 23.49
N ASP A 156 15.98 -5.82 22.38
CA ASP A 156 14.68 -6.51 22.23
C ASP A 156 14.75 -8.03 22.50
N GLY A 157 15.94 -8.65 22.40
CA GLY A 157 16.11 -10.11 22.52
C GLY A 157 16.04 -10.67 23.95
N ASP A 158 16.14 -9.81 24.97
CA ASP A 158 16.09 -10.24 26.39
C ASP A 158 14.65 -10.40 26.90
N THR A 159 13.68 -9.74 26.27
CA THR A 159 12.28 -9.76 26.70
C THR A 159 11.59 -11.08 26.31
N PHE A 160 11.93 -11.67 25.16
CA PHE A 160 11.34 -12.95 24.70
C PHE A 160 12.01 -14.20 25.29
N ARG A 161 13.29 -14.13 25.66
CA ARG A 161 13.97 -15.25 26.34
C ARG A 161 13.40 -15.51 27.74
N LYS A 162 12.81 -14.50 28.38
CA LYS A 162 12.17 -14.62 29.70
C LYS A 162 10.80 -15.31 29.63
N ILE A 163 10.09 -15.24 28.51
CA ILE A 163 8.75 -15.83 28.34
C ILE A 163 8.83 -17.34 28.04
N ARG A 164 9.88 -17.81 27.34
CA ARG A 164 10.05 -19.24 27.02
C ARG A 164 10.54 -20.14 28.17
N LYS A 165 10.81 -19.59 29.36
CA LYS A 165 11.23 -20.39 30.54
C LYS A 165 10.09 -20.81 31.47
N TYR A 166 8.84 -20.49 31.13
CA TYR A 166 7.66 -20.80 31.95
C TYR A 166 6.59 -21.63 31.23
N LEU A 167 6.97 -22.37 30.17
CA LEU A 167 6.13 -23.39 29.52
C LEU A 167 6.89 -24.70 29.46
#